data_AF-A0A4Q3SEB7-F1
#
_entry.id   AF-A0A4Q3SEB7-F1
#
_cell.length_a   1.000
_cell.length_b   1.000
_cell.length_c   1.000
_cell.angle_alpha   90.00
_cell.angle_beta   90.00
_cell.angle_gamma   90.00
#
_symmetry.space_group_name_H-M   'P 1'
#
loop_
_entity.id
_entity.type
_entity.pdbx_description
1 polymer ?
#
loop_
_entity_poly.entity_id
_entity_poly.type
_entity_poly.pdbx_seq_one_letter_code
_entity_poly.pdbx_strand_id
1 'polypeptide(L)' 'MRPLGIPTVSDRIAQGVVKDYLEPELEKIFHASSFGYRLRRSAHDALEQCRRNC' A
#
# COMPACT_ATOMS: atom_id res chain seq x y z
N MET A 1 11.64 -21.79 2.46
CA MET A 1 11.54 -21.28 1.07
C MET A 1 10.24 -20.48 0.96
N ARG A 2 10.22 -19.30 0.33
CA ARG A 2 9.00 -18.48 0.14
C ARG A 2 8.66 -18.39 -1.35
N PRO A 3 7.91 -19.36 -1.92
CA PRO A 3 7.55 -19.34 -3.33
C PRO A 3 6.62 -18.16 -3.66
N LEU A 4 6.69 -17.65 -4.88
CA LEU A 4 5.84 -16.56 -5.36
C LEU A 4 4.70 -17.12 -6.22
N GLY A 5 3.46 -16.70 -5.94
CA GLY A 5 2.33 -16.95 -6.83
C GLY A 5 2.29 -15.92 -7.94
N ILE A 6 2.84 -16.27 -9.12
CA ILE A 6 2.90 -15.35 -10.27
C ILE A 6 1.60 -15.50 -11.09
N PRO A 7 0.72 -14.49 -11.13
CA PRO A 7 -0.52 -14.54 -11.92
C PRO A 7 -0.25 -14.38 -13.42
N THR A 8 -1.22 -14.77 -14.26
CA THR A 8 -1.14 -14.53 -15.71
C THR A 8 -1.17 -13.03 -16.05
N VAL A 9 -0.88 -12.67 -17.30
CA VAL A 9 -0.97 -11.26 -17.74
C VAL A 9 -2.38 -10.71 -17.57
N SER A 10 -3.40 -11.48 -18.01
CA SER A 10 -4.80 -11.09 -17.90
C SER A 10 -5.23 -10.87 -16.45
N ASP A 11 -4.79 -11.74 -15.54
CA ASP A 11 -5.09 -11.60 -14.11
C ASP A 11 -4.43 -10.35 -13.51
N ARG A 12 -3.20 -10.01 -13.91
CA ARG A 12 -2.56 -8.76 -13.43
C ARG A 12 -3.27 -7.51 -13.91
N ILE A 13 -3.81 -7.53 -15.13
CA ILE A 13 -4.61 -6.42 -15.66
C ILE A 13 -5.89 -6.28 -14.81
N ALA A 14 -6.60 -7.38 -14.58
CA ALA A 14 -7.80 -7.36 -13.73
C ALA A 14 -7.49 -6.88 -12.31
N GLN A 15 -6.40 -7.35 -11.70
CA GLN A 15 -5.95 -6.88 -10.38
C GLN A 15 -5.60 -5.39 -10.37
N GLY A 16 -4.97 -4.89 -11.43
CA GLY A 16 -4.66 -3.47 -11.59
C GLY A 16 -5.91 -2.61 -11.64
N VAL A 17 -6.91 -3.01 -12.42
CA VAL A 17 -8.21 -2.32 -12.47
C VAL A 17 -8.83 -2.28 -11.07
N VAL A 18 -8.93 -3.42 -10.39
CA VAL A 18 -9.50 -3.46 -9.02
C VAL A 18 -8.74 -2.54 -8.07
N LYS A 19 -7.41 -2.52 -8.13
CA LYS A 19 -6.56 -1.65 -7.33
C LYS A 19 -6.89 -0.17 -7.57
N ASP A 20 -6.95 0.26 -8.83
CA ASP A 20 -7.18 1.67 -9.18
C ASP A 20 -8.55 2.17 -8.68
N TYR A 21 -9.57 1.30 -8.67
CA TYR A 21 -10.90 1.62 -8.11
C TYR A 21 -10.93 1.65 -6.58
N LEU A 22 -10.19 0.76 -5.91
CA LEU A 22 -10.24 0.63 -4.45
C LEU A 22 -9.32 1.61 -3.72
N GLU A 23 -8.16 1.97 -4.28
CA GLU A 23 -7.18 2.83 -3.62
C GLU A 23 -7.76 4.17 -3.11
N PRO A 24 -8.59 4.91 -3.88
CA PRO A 24 -9.17 6.17 -3.40
C PRO A 24 -10.11 6.00 -2.20
N GLU A 25 -10.83 4.88 -2.12
CA GLU A 25 -11.74 4.60 -1.00
C GLU A 25 -10.97 4.12 0.23
N LEU A 26 -9.95 3.28 0.03
CA LEU A 26 -9.08 2.82 1.11
C LEU A 26 -8.29 3.97 1.75
N GLU A 27 -7.84 4.94 0.95
CA GLU A 27 -7.08 6.09 1.44
C GLU A 27 -7.83 6.90 2.51
N LYS A 28 -9.17 6.95 2.42
CA LYS A 28 -10.02 7.66 3.39
C LYS A 28 -10.09 6.99 4.76
N ILE A 29 -9.86 5.68 4.82
CA ILE A 29 -10.02 4.88 6.05
C ILE A 29 -8.70 4.43 6.67
N PHE A 30 -7.58 4.61 5.97
CA PHE A 30 -6.27 4.28 6.55
C PHE A 30 -5.97 5.16 7.77
N HIS A 31 -5.43 4.52 8.81
CA HIS A 31 -4.95 5.22 9.99
C HIS A 31 -3.87 6.24 9.64
N ALA A 32 -3.80 7.35 10.39
CA ALA A 32 -2.82 8.42 10.17
C ALA A 32 -1.36 7.90 10.27
N SER A 33 -1.12 6.92 11.14
CA SER A 33 0.18 6.24 11.31
C SER A 33 0.37 5.03 10.38
N SER A 34 -0.41 4.90 9.30
CA SER A 34 -0.22 3.86 8.28
C SER A 34 0.61 4.41 7.12
N PHE A 35 1.73 3.76 6.79
CA PHE A 35 2.68 4.27 5.79
C PHE A 35 2.95 3.30 4.64
N GLY A 36 2.76 2.00 4.85
CA GLY A 36 3.09 0.99 3.86
C GLY A 36 2.13 0.99 2.67
N TYR A 37 2.67 0.80 1.46
CA TYR A 37 1.90 0.61 0.23
C TYR A 37 0.92 1.74 -0.12
N ARG A 38 1.12 2.94 0.45
CA ARG A 38 0.27 4.11 0.23
C ARG A 38 0.95 5.12 -0.67
N LEU A 39 0.15 5.76 -1.51
CA LEU A 39 0.63 6.84 -2.37
C LEU A 39 1.12 8.00 -1.49
N ARG A 40 2.29 8.58 -1.83
CA ARG A 40 2.93 9.71 -1.10
C ARG A 40 3.22 9.44 0.38
N ARG A 41 3.34 8.17 0.79
CA ARG A 41 3.86 7.78 2.10
C ARG A 41 5.13 6.95 1.92
N SER A 42 6.10 7.17 2.81
CA SER A 42 7.38 6.50 2.77
C SER A 42 7.75 5.87 4.12
N ALA A 43 8.75 4.98 4.10
CA ALA A 43 9.34 4.47 5.34
C ALA A 43 10.00 5.57 6.17
N HIS A 44 10.49 6.64 5.55
CA HIS A 44 11.09 7.78 6.25
C HIS A 44 10.05 8.56 7.04
N ASP A 45 8.84 8.74 6.50
CA ASP A 45 7.72 9.39 7.21
C ASP A 45 7.38 8.61 8.50
N ALA A 46 7.40 7.28 8.42
CA ALA A 46 7.19 6.41 9.58
C ALA A 46 8.29 6.60 10.64
N LEU A 47 9.56 6.62 10.21
CA LEU A 47 10.70 6.85 11.13
C LEU A 47 10.63 8.24 11.78
N GLU A 48 10.23 9.26 11.04
CA GLU A 48 10.05 10.61 11.58
C GLU A 48 8.94 10.64 12.63
N GLN A 49 7.79 10.01 12.36
CA GLN A 49 6.72 9.90 13.35
C GLN A 49 7.18 9.13 14.60
N CYS A 50 7.90 8.02 14.44
CA CYS A 50 8.47 7.26 15.56
C CYS A 50 9.38 8.14 16.42
N ARG A 51 10.26 8.95 15.82
CA ARG A 51 11.16 9.86 16.55
C ARG A 51 10.41 10.92 17.35
N ARG A 52 9.26 11.40 16.86
CA ARG A 52 8.42 12.39 17.57
C ARG A 52 7.62 11.79 18.72
N ASN A 53 7.37 10.48 18.68
CA ASN A 53 6.58 9.76 19.69
C ASN A 53 7.44 9.20 20.84
N CYS A 54 8.76 9.17 20.67
CA CYS A 54 9.74 8.86 21.72
C CYS A 54 9.97 10.07 22.62
#